data_AF-A0A957RNG9-F1
#
_entry.id   AF-A0A957RNG9-F1
#
_cell.length_a   1.000
_cell.length_b   1.000
_cell.length_c   1.000
_cell.angle_alpha   90.00
_cell.angle_beta   90.00
_cell.angle_gamma   90.00
#
_symmetry.space_group_name_H-M   'P 1'
#
loop_
_entity.id
_entity.type
_entity.pdbx_description
1 polymer ?
#
loop_
_entity_poly.entity_id
_entity_poly.type
_entity_poly.pdbx_seq_one_letter_code
_entity_poly.pdbx_strand_id
1 'polypeptide(L)'
;METVGGAGLHFAERENLFVLDSDEYLVGISGTSGQYVDNIRFHTNKRDSELFGGRGGDNSFSFMADAGSQVIGFFGRADWYLDAIGVLVK
;
A
#
# COMPACT_ATOMS: atom_id res chain seq x y z
N MET A 1 23.95 18.67 12.26
CA MET A 1 23.20 17.55 11.70
C MET A 1 22.12 18.17 10.84
N GLU A 2 22.37 18.23 9.53
CA GLU A 2 21.52 18.99 8.61
C GLU A 2 20.26 18.17 8.29
N THR A 3 19.10 18.74 8.58
CA THR A 3 17.84 18.19 8.12
C THR A 3 17.69 18.55 6.65
N VAL A 4 17.91 17.57 5.78
CA VAL A 4 17.62 17.70 4.35
C VAL A 4 16.20 17.17 4.15
N GLY A 5 15.21 18.03 4.34
CA GLY A 5 13.80 17.74 4.07
C GLY A 5 13.33 18.59 2.90
N GLY A 6 12.96 17.95 1.78
CA GLY A 6 12.47 18.64 0.59
C GLY A 6 11.09 19.24 0.82
N ALA A 7 10.87 20.48 0.37
CA ALA A 7 9.56 21.13 0.37
C ALA A 7 8.68 20.61 -0.78
N GLY A 8 7.87 19.58 -0.52
CA GLY A 8 6.87 19.09 -1.45
C GLY A 8 5.52 19.77 -1.19
N LEU A 9 5.06 20.62 -2.12
CA LEU A 9 3.71 21.20 -2.10
C LEU A 9 2.72 20.19 -2.72
N HIS A 10 1.96 19.46 -1.92
CA HIS A 10 0.81 18.67 -2.40
C HIS A 10 -0.50 19.38 -2.10
N PHE A 11 -1.19 19.81 -3.15
CA PHE A 11 -2.54 20.37 -3.08
C PHE A 11 -3.54 19.22 -3.18
N ALA A 12 -4.42 19.13 -2.17
CA ALA A 12 -5.48 18.14 -1.94
C ALA A 12 -5.03 16.83 -1.25
N GLU A 13 -5.07 16.83 0.09
CA GLU A 13 -5.09 15.61 0.89
C GLU A 13 -6.44 14.92 0.73
N ARG A 14 -6.52 13.92 -0.14
CA ARG A 14 -7.65 13.01 -0.17
C ARG A 14 -7.28 11.76 0.62
N GLU A 15 -7.70 11.73 1.87
CA GLU A 15 -7.59 10.52 2.70
C GLU A 15 -8.71 9.55 2.34
N ASN A 16 -8.37 8.28 2.14
CA ASN A 16 -9.35 7.20 2.05
C ASN A 16 -9.14 6.27 3.24
N LEU A 17 -10.24 5.87 3.86
CA LEU A 17 -10.21 4.99 5.03
C LEU A 17 -10.74 3.62 4.67
N PHE A 18 -9.97 2.59 5.00
CA PHE A 18 -10.36 1.19 4.87
C PHE A 18 -10.36 0.53 6.25
N VAL A 19 -11.52 0.51 6.89
CA VAL A 19 -11.69 -0.12 8.22
C VAL A 19 -11.98 -1.60 8.04
N LEU A 20 -11.36 -2.43 8.88
CA LEU A 20 -11.58 -3.87 8.93
C LEU A 20 -12.59 -4.24 10.03
N ASP A 21 -13.39 -5.28 9.79
CA ASP A 21 -14.19 -5.90 10.85
C ASP A 21 -13.30 -6.60 11.90
N SER A 22 -13.87 -6.95 13.05
CA SER A 22 -13.15 -7.62 14.16
C SER A 22 -12.49 -8.96 13.81
N ASP A 23 -12.99 -9.66 12.79
CA ASP A 23 -12.52 -10.95 12.27
C ASP A 23 -12.00 -10.84 10.82
N GLU A 24 -11.79 -9.60 10.34
CA GLU A 24 -11.21 -9.32 9.03
C GLU A 24 -9.73 -8.98 9.18
N TYR A 25 -8.90 -9.63 8.38
CA TYR A 25 -7.45 -9.45 8.37
C TYR A 25 -6.92 -9.49 6.95
N LEU A 26 -5.77 -8.84 6.76
CA LEU A 26 -5.12 -8.75 5.47
C LEU A 26 -4.48 -10.08 5.11
N VAL A 27 -4.65 -10.48 3.85
CA VAL A 27 -4.02 -11.66 3.24
C VAL A 27 -3.15 -11.30 2.06
N GLY A 28 -3.12 -10.04 1.61
CA GLY A 28 -2.30 -9.65 0.48
C GLY A 28 -2.45 -8.20 0.06
N ILE A 29 -1.63 -7.83 -0.93
CA ILE A 29 -1.71 -6.55 -1.63
C ILE A 29 -1.50 -6.77 -3.13
N SER A 30 -2.12 -5.92 -3.94
CA SER A 30 -1.80 -5.81 -5.37
C SER A 30 -1.80 -4.35 -5.78
N GLY A 31 -1.22 -4.04 -6.93
CA GLY A 31 -1.21 -2.68 -7.44
C GLY A 31 -0.32 -2.53 -8.66
N THR A 32 -0.05 -1.27 -9.00
CA THR A 32 0.89 -0.90 -10.05
C THR A 32 1.92 0.12 -9.54
N SER A 33 3.06 0.10 -10.20
CA SER A 33 4.17 1.01 -9.94
C SER A 33 4.85 1.45 -11.23
N GLY A 34 5.31 2.69 -11.23
CA GLY A 34 6.22 3.26 -12.21
C GLY A 34 7.52 3.66 -11.51
N GLN A 35 7.74 4.96 -11.36
CA GLN A 35 8.83 5.50 -10.54
C GLN A 35 8.55 5.37 -9.03
N TYR A 36 7.26 5.39 -8.66
CA TYR A 36 6.75 5.22 -7.29
C TYR A 36 5.62 4.18 -7.31
N VAL A 37 5.09 3.84 -6.14
CA VAL A 37 3.84 3.08 -6.06
C VAL A 37 2.68 3.98 -6.49
N ASP A 38 2.03 3.64 -7.61
CA ASP A 38 0.95 4.42 -8.20
C ASP A 38 -0.40 4.10 -7.59
N ASN A 39 -0.65 2.82 -7.30
CA ASN A 39 -1.84 2.38 -6.59
C ASN A 39 -1.63 1.09 -5.81
N ILE A 40 -2.51 0.87 -4.84
CA ILE A 40 -2.59 -0.32 -4.00
C ILE A 40 -4.05 -0.73 -3.83
N ARG A 41 -4.32 -2.02 -3.91
CA ARG A 41 -5.49 -2.70 -3.40
C ARG A 41 -5.07 -3.64 -2.28
N PHE A 42 -5.84 -3.62 -1.20
CA PHE A 42 -5.69 -4.55 -0.08
C PHE A 42 -6.64 -5.73 -0.27
N HIS A 43 -6.11 -6.93 -0.03
CA HIS A 43 -6.88 -8.17 -0.02
C HIS A 43 -7.03 -8.63 1.42
N THR A 44 -8.25 -8.94 1.82
CA THR A 44 -8.56 -9.51 3.14
C THR A 44 -9.12 -10.92 2.99
N ASN A 45 -9.27 -11.62 4.11
CA ASN A 45 -9.99 -12.90 4.15
C ASN A 45 -11.48 -12.78 3.79
N LYS A 46 -12.05 -11.57 3.67
CA LYS A 46 -13.48 -11.36 3.39
C LYS A 46 -13.76 -10.67 2.05
N ARG A 47 -12.93 -9.70 1.68
CA ARG A 47 -13.15 -8.83 0.51
C ARG A 47 -11.87 -8.17 0.03
N ASP A 48 -11.98 -7.59 -1.15
CA ASP A 48 -11.00 -6.65 -1.67
C ASP A 48 -11.39 -5.22 -1.33
N SER A 49 -10.39 -4.37 -1.09
CA SER A 49 -10.60 -2.94 -1.01
C SER A 49 -10.86 -2.34 -2.40
N GLU A 50 -11.30 -1.08 -2.41
CA GLU A 50 -11.17 -0.25 -3.61
C GLU A 50 -9.69 -0.07 -3.99
N LEU A 51 -9.44 0.46 -5.19
CA LEU A 51 -8.09 0.79 -5.62
C LEU A 51 -7.73 2.17 -5.09
N PHE A 52 -6.74 2.25 -4.21
CA PHE A 52 -6.23 3.51 -3.67
C PHE A 52 -5.09 4.01 -4.53
N GLY A 53 -5.15 5.29 -4.94
CA GLY A 53 -4.12 5.91 -5.78
C GLY A 53 -4.60 6.22 -7.19
N GLY A 54 -3.65 6.36 -8.11
CA GLY A 54 -3.88 6.75 -9.51
C GLY A 54 -4.10 5.56 -10.45
N ARG A 55 -4.33 5.86 -11.73
CA ARG A 55 -4.40 4.86 -12.81
C ARG A 55 -3.07 4.69 -13.56
N GLY A 56 -1.98 5.25 -13.03
CA GLY A 56 -0.64 5.19 -13.60
C GLY A 56 0.10 3.89 -13.24
N GLY A 57 1.38 3.84 -13.59
CA GLY A 57 2.27 2.71 -13.33
C GLY A 57 2.07 1.56 -14.33
N ASP A 58 3.16 1.16 -14.99
CA ASP A 58 3.14 0.09 -16.01
C ASP A 58 3.55 -1.27 -15.44
N ASN A 59 4.12 -1.31 -14.23
CA ASN A 59 4.58 -2.54 -13.59
C ASN A 59 3.57 -2.99 -12.55
N SER A 60 2.85 -4.07 -12.84
CA SER A 60 1.96 -4.69 -11.85
C SER A 60 2.73 -5.50 -10.82
N PHE A 61 2.26 -5.45 -9.58
CA PHE A 61 2.74 -6.31 -8.51
C PHE A 61 1.55 -6.95 -7.78
N SER A 62 1.77 -8.12 -7.22
CA SER A 62 0.82 -8.80 -6.36
C SER A 62 1.55 -9.69 -5.37
N PHE A 63 1.04 -9.71 -4.15
CA PHE A 63 1.43 -10.63 -3.12
C PHE A 63 0.17 -11.17 -2.44
N MET A 64 0.10 -12.49 -2.29
CA MET A 64 -0.90 -13.18 -1.49
C MET A 64 -0.18 -14.08 -0.50
N ALA A 65 -0.58 -14.00 0.77
CA ALA A 65 -0.10 -14.88 1.82
C ALA A 65 -0.60 -16.31 1.58
N ASP A 66 0.19 -17.28 2.03
CA ASP A 66 -0.19 -18.69 1.96
C ASP A 66 -1.43 -18.96 2.81
N ALA A 67 -2.14 -20.05 2.50
CA ALA A 67 -3.34 -20.44 3.23
C ALA A 67 -3.06 -20.56 4.74
N GLY A 68 -3.87 -19.86 5.55
CA GLY A 68 -3.73 -19.82 7.01
C GLY A 68 -2.74 -18.78 7.54
N SER A 69 -2.03 -18.07 6.65
CA SER A 69 -1.15 -16.95 6.99
C SER A 69 -1.87 -15.62 6.85
N GLN A 70 -1.32 -14.56 7.45
CA GLN A 70 -1.86 -13.21 7.36
C GLN A 70 -0.75 -12.16 7.28
N VAL A 71 -1.05 -11.05 6.62
CA VAL A 71 -0.18 -9.87 6.62
C VAL A 71 -0.33 -9.18 7.98
N ILE A 72 0.76 -9.11 8.74
CA ILE A 72 0.81 -8.53 10.09
C ILE A 72 1.47 -7.15 10.14
N GLY A 73 2.02 -6.69 9.02
CA GLY A 73 2.67 -5.39 8.95
C GLY A 73 3.18 -5.07 7.56
N PHE A 74 3.63 -3.83 7.41
CA PHE A 74 4.23 -3.32 6.19
C PHE A 74 5.61 -2.77 6.48
N PHE A 75 6.46 -2.79 5.46
CA PHE A 75 7.74 -2.08 5.45
C PHE A 75 7.91 -1.43 4.08
N GLY A 76 8.79 -0.45 3.96
CA GLY A 76 8.93 0.27 2.71
C GLY A 76 9.93 1.41 2.76
N ARG A 77 9.90 2.24 1.73
CA ARG A 77 10.66 3.48 1.60
C ARG A 77 9.74 4.56 1.06
N ALA A 78 9.85 5.77 1.64
CA ALA A 78 9.07 6.92 1.24
C ALA A 78 9.85 8.22 1.48
N ASP A 79 9.46 9.27 0.76
CA ASP A 79 9.75 10.68 1.05
C ASP A 79 8.52 11.52 0.68
N TRP A 80 8.51 12.16 -0.50
CA TRP A 80 7.31 12.83 -1.03
C TRP A 80 6.24 11.88 -1.54
N TYR A 81 6.65 10.68 -1.95
CA TYR A 81 5.78 9.60 -2.43
C TYR A 81 6.22 8.28 -1.80
N LEU A 82 5.42 7.23 -2.00
CA LEU A 82 5.78 5.86 -1.60
C LEU A 82 6.67 5.23 -2.67
N ASP A 83 7.98 5.13 -2.42
CA ASP A 83 8.94 4.55 -3.37
C ASP A 83 8.80 3.03 -3.47
N ALA A 84 8.56 2.37 -2.34
CA ALA A 84 8.49 0.92 -2.27
C ALA A 84 7.63 0.48 -1.07
N ILE A 85 6.93 -0.64 -1.26
CA ILE A 85 6.16 -1.31 -0.20
C ILE A 85 6.43 -2.81 -0.22
N GLY A 86 6.54 -3.39 0.96
CA GLY A 86 6.60 -4.82 1.22
C GLY A 86 5.72 -5.19 2.41
N VAL A 87 5.48 -6.49 2.56
CA VAL A 87 4.59 -7.05 3.58
C VAL A 87 5.33 -7.99 4.52
N LEU A 88 5.00 -7.93 5.80
CA LEU A 88 5.41 -8.90 6.81
C LEU A 88 4.27 -9.91 7.00
N VAL A 89 4.59 -11.19 6.91
CA VAL A 89 3.62 -12.28 7.00
C VAL A 89 3.93 -13.14 8.21
N LYS A 90 2.87 -13.63 8.86
CA LYS A 90 2.95 -14.61 9.95
C LYS A 90 2.51 -15.98 9.48
#